data_AF-A0A941AXP7-F1
#
_entry.id   AF-A0A941AXP7-F1
#
_cell.length_a   1.000
_cell.length_b   1.000
_cell.length_c   1.000
_cell.angle_alpha   90.00
_cell.angle_beta   90.00
_cell.angle_gamma   90.00
#
_symmetry.space_group_name_H-M   'P 1'
#
loop_
_entity.id
_entity.type
_entity.pdbx_description
1 polymer ?
#
loop_
_entity_poly.entity_id
_entity_poly.type
_entity_poly.pdbx_seq_one_letter_code
_entity_poly.pdbx_strand_id
1 'polypeptide(L)'
;MCLAVPGRVLEIEEKDGTRMATVDFGGVVKEVCLEYLPDLRVGEYAIVHVGFALQRLDEESARRTLDLFENLGLLQEEFGDPWEQAAAEAADGGPEPRGSATGEVLR
;
A
#
# COMPACT_ATOMS: atom_id res chain seq x y z
N MET A 1 -11.17 -3.04 -2.57
CA MET A 1 -11.05 -3.90 -1.37
C MET A 1 -9.72 -3.52 -0.75
N CYS A 2 -9.56 -3.47 0.58
CA CYS A 2 -8.29 -3.01 1.17
C CYS A 2 -7.71 -4.18 1.97
N LEU A 3 -6.59 -4.72 1.52
CA LEU A 3 -5.90 -5.82 2.18
C LEU A 3 -4.95 -5.28 3.25
N ALA A 4 -4.85 -5.99 4.37
CA ALA A 4 -3.95 -5.64 5.46
C ALA A 4 -2.57 -6.26 5.19
N VAL A 5 -1.54 -5.43 5.01
CA VAL A 5 -0.21 -5.90 4.57
C VAL A 5 0.86 -5.61 5.62
N PRO A 6 1.74 -6.58 5.89
CA PRO A 6 2.87 -6.39 6.79
C PRO A 6 3.92 -5.47 6.17
N GLY A 7 4.38 -4.48 6.93
CA GLY A 7 5.47 -3.60 6.55
C GLY A 7 6.49 -3.45 7.67
N ARG A 8 7.74 -3.19 7.30
CA ARG A 8 8.85 -2.95 8.24
C ARG A 8 8.97 -1.48 8.55
N VAL A 9 9.04 -1.13 9.83
CA VAL A 9 9.28 0.25 10.25
C VAL A 9 10.74 0.62 10.00
N LEU A 10 10.96 1.64 9.17
CA LEU A 10 12.28 2.19 8.86
C LEU A 10 12.64 3.37 9.78
N GLU A 11 11.68 4.24 10.05
CA GLU A 11 11.86 5.44 10.88
C GLU A 11 10.56 5.76 11.62
N ILE A 12 10.67 6.44 12.76
CA ILE A 12 9.53 6.92 13.56
C ILE A 12 9.78 8.38 13.91
N GLU A 13 8.77 9.21 13.69
CA GLU A 13 8.78 10.65 13.98
C GLU A 13 7.48 11.10 14.65
N GLU A 14 7.51 12.23 15.35
CA GLU A 14 6.29 12.90 15.81
C GLU A 14 5.98 14.08 14.89
N LYS A 15 4.76 14.09 14.34
CA LYS A 15 4.27 15.11 13.42
C LYS A 15 2.95 15.65 13.96
N ASP A 16 2.94 16.93 14.33
CA ASP A 16 1.76 17.62 14.89
C ASP A 16 1.14 16.92 16.13
N GLY A 17 1.97 16.25 16.94
CA GLY A 17 1.53 15.50 18.13
C GLY A 17 1.04 14.09 17.84
N THR A 18 1.10 13.65 16.59
CA THR A 18 0.77 12.30 16.14
C THR A 18 2.06 11.52 15.89
N ARG A 19 2.12 10.27 16.38
CA ARG A 19 3.27 9.39 16.16
C ARG A 19 3.16 8.74 14.77
N MET A 20 4.05 9.13 13.86
CA MET A 20 4.09 8.68 12.47
C MET A 20 5.32 7.80 12.24
N ALA A 21 5.27 6.94 11.23
CA ALA A 21 6.38 6.09 10.85
C ALA A 21 6.49 5.92 9.35
N THR A 22 7.73 5.86 8.88
CA THR A 22 8.05 5.47 7.51
C THR A 22 8.16 3.96 7.46
N VAL A 23 7.31 3.30 6.67
CA VAL A 23 7.17 1.84 6.61
C VAL A 23 7.44 1.34 5.20
N ASP A 24 8.25 0.29 5.09
CA ASP A 24 8.60 -0.40 3.85
C ASP A 24 7.79 -1.71 3.70
N PHE A 25 7.12 -1.86 2.57
CA PHE A 25 6.29 -3.01 2.20
C PHE A 25 6.95 -3.86 1.10
N GLY A 26 8.28 -4.03 1.15
CA GLY A 26 9.01 -4.83 0.17
C GLY A 26 9.39 -4.03 -1.08
N GLY A 27 9.78 -2.76 -0.92
CA GLY A 27 10.19 -1.86 -1.99
C GLY A 27 9.31 -0.62 -2.12
N VAL A 28 8.12 -0.62 -1.52
CA VAL A 28 7.20 0.52 -1.48
C VAL A 28 7.25 1.15 -0.10
N VAL A 29 7.60 2.44 -0.03
CA VAL A 29 7.71 3.19 1.23
C VAL A 29 6.51 4.14 1.38
N LYS A 30 5.82 4.07 2.52
CA LYS A 30 4.68 4.96 2.85
C LYS A 30 4.74 5.44 4.30
N GLU A 31 4.19 6.63 4.56
CA GLU A 31 3.95 7.15 5.92
C GLU A 31 2.74 6.45 6.55
N VAL A 32 2.87 6.02 7.81
CA VAL A 32 1.87 5.26 8.56
C VAL A 32 1.70 5.83 9.96
N CYS A 33 0.45 5.98 10.41
CA CYS A 33 0.16 6.41 11.77
C CYS A 33 0.30 5.24 12.76
N LEU A 34 1.04 5.46 13.84
CA LEU A 34 1.34 4.50 14.90
C LEU A 34 0.55 4.73 16.19
N GLU A 35 -0.49 5.55 16.17
CA GLU A 35 -1.23 5.94 17.38
C GLU A 35 -1.85 4.74 18.12
N TYR A 36 -2.20 3.68 17.40
CA TYR A 36 -2.69 2.42 17.96
C TYR A 36 -1.58 1.47 18.45
N LEU A 37 -0.32 1.75 18.10
CA LEU A 37 0.86 0.97 18.49
C LEU A 37 1.99 1.90 18.98
N PRO A 38 1.81 2.60 20.11
CA PRO A 38 2.79 3.56 20.64
C PRO A 38 4.12 2.91 21.05
N ASP A 39 4.13 1.59 21.25
CA ASP A 39 5.33 0.84 21.63
C ASP A 39 6.11 0.28 20.44
N LEU A 40 5.60 0.44 19.21
CA LEU A 40 6.25 -0.08 17.99
C LEU A 40 7.59 0.63 17.78
N ARG A 41 8.61 -0.11 17.36
CA ARG A 41 9.99 0.37 17.21
C ARG A 41 10.49 0.23 15.79
N VAL A 42 11.50 1.02 15.45
CA VAL A 42 12.26 0.87 14.22
C VAL A 42 12.81 -0.55 14.11
N GLY A 43 12.65 -1.16 12.94
CA GLY A 43 13.04 -2.54 12.66
C GLY A 43 11.96 -3.58 12.93
N GLU A 44 10.88 -3.24 13.63
CA GLU A 44 9.75 -4.14 13.86
C GLU A 44 8.77 -4.13 12.68
N TYR A 45 7.93 -5.16 12.61
CA TYR A 45 6.92 -5.32 11.58
C TYR A 45 5.52 -5.06 12.14
N ALA A 46 4.68 -4.41 11.35
CA ALA A 46 3.27 -4.20 11.68
C ALA A 46 2.38 -4.44 10.48
N ILE A 47 1.18 -4.93 10.74
CA ILE A 47 0.10 -4.99 9.75
C ILE A 47 -0.51 -3.60 9.62
N VAL A 48 -0.50 -3.07 8.39
CA VAL A 48 -1.03 -1.76 8.07
C VAL A 48 -2.31 -1.89 7.25
N HIS A 49 -3.30 -1.08 7.59
CA HIS A 49 -4.56 -1.00 6.86
C HIS A 49 -4.99 0.47 6.75
N VAL A 50 -5.17 0.94 5.51
CA VAL A 50 -5.62 2.33 5.20
C VAL A 50 -4.73 3.40 5.87
N GLY A 51 -3.42 3.17 5.97
CA GLY A 51 -2.46 4.12 6.56
C GLY A 51 -2.30 4.05 8.08
N PHE A 52 -2.92 3.07 8.75
CA PHE A 52 -2.78 2.86 10.20
C PHE A 52 -2.15 1.52 10.52
N ALA A 53 -1.19 1.51 11.45
CA ALA A 53 -0.64 0.29 11.99
C ALA A 53 -1.58 -0.27 13.06
N LEU A 54 -2.17 -1.44 12.80
CA LEU A 54 -3.21 -2.03 13.66
C LEU A 54 -2.67 -3.08 14.62
N GLN A 55 -1.69 -3.88 14.17
CA GLN A 55 -1.14 -4.96 14.98
C GLN A 55 0.36 -5.14 14.72
N ARG A 56 1.13 -5.36 15.79
CA ARG A 56 2.51 -5.86 15.70
C ARG A 56 2.53 -7.27 15.17
N LEU A 57 3.47 -7.56 14.27
CA LEU A 57 3.70 -8.87 13.73
C LEU A 57 5.12 -9.31 14.07
N ASP A 58 5.30 -10.58 14.44
CA ASP A 58 6.64 -11.13 14.61
C ASP A 58 7.32 -11.27 13.24
N GLU A 59 8.65 -11.18 13.23
CA GLU A 59 9.45 -11.15 12.01
C GLU A 59 9.33 -12.44 11.17
N GLU A 60 9.20 -13.61 11.80
CA GLU A 60 9.11 -14.90 11.11
C GLU A 60 7.77 -15.03 10.40
N SER A 61 6.67 -14.67 11.08
CA SER A 61 5.34 -14.61 10.48
C SER A 61 5.25 -13.54 9.41
N ALA A 62 5.83 -12.36 9.63
CA ALA A 62 5.84 -11.27 8.65
C ALA A 62 6.50 -11.70 7.34
N ARG A 63 7.67 -12.35 7.42
CA ARG A 63 8.40 -12.84 6.24
C ARG A 63 7.61 -13.92 5.50
N ARG A 64 7.03 -14.89 6.21
CA ARG A 64 6.20 -15.94 5.57
C ARG A 64 4.99 -15.36 4.85
N THR A 65 4.35 -14.38 5.47
CA THR A 65 3.18 -13.72 4.89
C THR A 65 3.59 -12.87 3.68
N LEU A 66 4.68 -12.11 3.75
CA LEU A 66 5.22 -11.35 2.62
C LEU A 66 5.56 -12.25 1.42
N ASP A 67 6.24 -13.37 1.67
CA ASP A 67 6.62 -14.34 0.65
C ASP A 67 5.39 -14.95 -0.05
N LEU A 68 4.33 -15.24 0.72
CA LEU A 68 3.05 -15.67 0.16
C LEU A 68 2.39 -14.58 -0.70
N PHE A 69 2.45 -13.31 -0.26
CA PHE A 69 1.88 -12.19 -0.99
C PHE A 69 2.63 -11.93 -2.31
N GLU A 70 3.95 -12.04 -2.32
CA GLU A 70 4.79 -11.90 -3.52
C GLU A 70 4.49 -13.01 -4.53
N ASN A 71 4.42 -14.25 -4.07
CA ASN A 71 4.09 -15.41 -4.92
C ASN A 71 2.69 -15.32 -5.54
N LEU A 72 1.76 -14.59 -4.92
CA LEU A 72 0.39 -14.41 -5.40
C LEU A 72 0.20 -13.15 -6.27
N GLY A 73 1.20 -12.27 -6.39
CA GLY A 73 1.12 -11.03 -7.17
C GLY A 73 0.31 -9.89 -6.54
N LEU A 74 -0.23 -10.09 -5.33
CA LEU A 74 -1.19 -9.20 -4.69
C LEU A 74 -0.56 -7.90 -4.11
N LEU A 75 0.77 -7.84 -4.01
CA LEU A 75 1.48 -6.64 -3.54
C LEU A 75 1.40 -5.49 -4.54
N GLN A 76 1.55 -5.77 -5.85
CA GLN A 76 1.46 -4.76 -6.90
C GLN A 76 0.04 -4.21 -7.03
N GLU A 77 -1.00 -5.04 -6.93
CA GLU A 77 -2.40 -4.64 -7.10
C GLU A 77 -2.85 -3.67 -6.00
N GLU A 78 -2.43 -3.89 -4.75
CA GLU A 78 -2.89 -3.10 -3.60
C GLU A 78 -2.00 -1.88 -3.26
N PHE A 79 -0.69 -1.93 -3.57
CA PHE A 79 0.28 -0.85 -3.22
C PHE A 79 0.88 -0.13 -4.42
N GLY A 80 0.69 -0.63 -5.63
CA GLY A 80 1.11 0.05 -6.84
C GLY A 80 0.42 1.40 -6.94
N ASP A 81 1.16 2.44 -7.27
CA ASP A 81 0.59 3.76 -7.50
C ASP A 81 -0.42 3.66 -8.67
N PRO A 82 -1.71 4.05 -8.51
CA PRO A 82 -2.73 3.82 -9.53
C PRO A 82 -2.39 4.43 -10.90
N TRP A 83 -1.55 5.46 -10.90
CA TRP A 83 -1.03 6.14 -12.07
C TRP A 83 0.17 5.41 -12.72
N GLU A 84 0.96 4.66 -11.94
CA GLU A 84 1.98 3.74 -12.47
C GLU A 84 1.37 2.45 -13.00
N GLN A 85 0.34 1.92 -12.35
CA GLN A 85 -0.42 0.76 -12.84
C GLN A 85 -1.10 1.10 -14.18
N ALA A 86 -1.81 2.23 -14.26
CA ALA A 86 -2.44 2.68 -15.51
C ALA A 86 -1.42 3.00 -16.63
N ALA A 87 -0.23 3.48 -16.28
CA ALA A 87 0.84 3.73 -17.25
C ALA A 87 1.50 2.43 -17.76
N ALA A 88 1.67 1.42 -16.89
CA ALA A 88 2.16 0.10 -17.26
C ALA A 88 1.14 -0.67 -18.12
N GLU A 89 -0.15 -0.59 -17.78
CA GLU A 89 -1.25 -1.17 -18.56
C GLU A 89 -1.40 -0.50 -19.94
N ALA A 90 -1.13 0.80 -20.04
CA ALA A 90 -1.12 1.50 -21.33
C ALA A 90 0.09 1.14 -22.23
N ALA A 91 1.17 0.60 -21.64
CA ALA A 91 2.41 0.28 -22.35
C ALA A 91 2.41 -1.13 -23.00
N ASP A 92 1.56 -2.07 -22.56
CA ASP A 92 1.52 -3.45 -23.06
C ASP A 92 0.52 -3.70 -24.22
N GLY A 93 0.06 -2.65 -24.89
CA GLY A 93 -0.68 -2.77 -26.14
C GLY A 93 -2.20 -2.69 -25.96
N GLY A 94 -2.73 -1.50 -26.24
CA GLY A 94 -4.18 -1.30 -26.29
C GLY A 94 -4.84 -1.97 -27.49
N PRO A 95 -6.15 -2.25 -27.41
CA PRO A 95 -7.04 -2.21 -28.54
C PRO A 95 -7.87 -0.92 -28.50
N GLU A 96 -7.60 0.03 -29.40
CA GLU A 96 -8.65 0.93 -29.89
C GLU A 96 -9.58 0.14 -30.85
N PRO A 97 -10.79 0.60 -31.21
CA PRO A 97 -11.75 1.43 -30.47
C PRO A 97 -13.20 0.85 -30.58
N ARG A 98 -14.20 1.46 -29.93
CA ARG A 98 -15.55 1.64 -30.51
C ARG A 98 -16.42 2.56 -29.63
N GLY A 99 -16.69 3.76 -30.16
CA GLY A 99 -17.44 4.81 -29.47
C GLY A 99 -18.96 4.60 -29.43
N SER A 100 -19.61 5.39 -28.57
CA SER A 100 -20.65 6.38 -28.90
C SER A 100 -21.54 6.61 -27.68
N ALA A 101 -21.70 7.87 -27.27
CA ALA A 101 -22.99 8.37 -26.83
C ALA A 101 -22.93 9.90 -26.79
N THR A 102 -23.35 10.49 -27.89
CA THR A 102 -23.77 11.89 -27.97
C THR A 102 -24.89 12.11 -26.95
N GLY A 103 -24.64 12.94 -25.95
CA GLY A 103 -25.66 13.46 -25.04
C GLY A 103 -25.95 14.90 -25.40
N GLU A 104 -26.75 15.10 -26.43
CA GLU A 104 -27.36 16.39 -26.78
C GLU A 104 -28.27 16.85 -25.63
N VAL A 105 -28.02 18.03 -25.07
CA VAL A 105 -29.08 18.89 -24.53
C VAL A 105 -28.79 20.32 -24.98
N LEU A 106 -29.48 20.71 -26.05
CA LEU A 106 -29.65 22.11 -26.44
C LEU A 106 -30.47 22.86 -25.37
N ARG A 107 -30.02 24.09 -25.08
CA ARG A 107 -30.78 25.27 -24.64
C ARG A 107 -31.46 25.26 -23.27
#